data_AF-A0A9D0CS26-F1
#
_entry.id   AF-A0A9D0CS26-F1
#
_cell.length_a   1.000
_cell.length_b   1.000
_cell.length_c   1.000
_cell.angle_alpha   90.00
_cell.angle_beta   90.00
_cell.angle_gamma   90.00
#
_symmetry.space_group_name_H-M   'P 1'
#
loop_
_entity.id
_entity.type
_entity.pdbx_description
1 polymer ?
#
loop_
_entity_poly.entity_id
_entity_poly.type
_entity_poly.pdbx_seq_one_letter_code
_entity_poly.pdbx_strand_id
1 'polypeptide(L)' 'MSAPTAIIADDEANLRQYLRNRLACLWPELIIRAEAENGEQALRA' A
#
# COMPACT_ATOMS: atom_id res chain seq x y z
N MET A 1 -12.48 -16.31 -6.58
CA MET A 1 -11.38 -15.92 -5.67
C MET A 1 -11.48 -14.43 -5.44
N SER A 2 -11.35 -13.98 -4.19
CA SER A 2 -11.35 -12.55 -3.84
C SER A 2 -10.04 -11.89 -4.28
N ALA A 3 -10.11 -10.65 -4.74
CA ALA A 3 -8.92 -9.86 -5.08
C ALA A 3 -8.00 -9.71 -3.85
N PRO A 4 -6.66 -9.84 -3.99
CA PRO A 4 -5.74 -9.65 -2.89
C PRO A 4 -5.79 -8.20 -2.40
N THR A 5 -5.61 -8.01 -1.10
CA THR A 5 -5.60 -6.69 -0.48
C THR A 5 -4.30 -6.45 0.26
N ALA A 6 -3.81 -5.21 0.28
CA ALA A 6 -2.63 -4.81 1.02
C ALA A 6 -2.79 -3.42 1.64
N ILE A 7 -1.91 -3.13 2.59
CA ILE A 7 -1.59 -1.77 3.05
C ILE A 7 -0.15 -1.47 2.65
N ILE A 8 0.18 -0.20 2.41
CA ILE A 8 1.56 0.24 2.21
C ILE A 8 2.03 0.95 3.47
N ALA A 9 3.08 0.45 4.10
CA ALA A 9 3.68 1.05 5.29
C ALA A 9 5.14 1.42 5.00
N ASP A 10 5.42 2.72 4.96
CA ASP A 10 6.76 3.29 4.74
C ASP A 10 6.72 4.74 5.26
N ASP A 11 7.74 5.20 5.97
CA ASP A 11 7.76 6.55 6.57
C ASP A 11 8.02 7.66 5.54
N GLU A 12 8.60 7.33 4.39
CA GLU A 12 8.88 8.27 3.31
C GLU A 12 7.71 8.35 2.31
N ALA A 13 7.06 9.52 2.22
CA ALA A 13 5.91 9.72 1.33
C ALA A 13 6.21 9.46 -0.16
N ASN A 14 7.42 9.81 -0.61
CA ASN A 14 7.86 9.58 -1.99
C ASN A 14 7.97 8.08 -2.30
N LEU A 15 8.43 7.28 -1.34
CA LEU A 15 8.56 5.83 -1.50
C LEU A 15 7.20 5.14 -1.50
N ARG A 16 6.27 5.54 -0.63
CA ARG A 16 4.87 5.07 -0.67
C ARG A 16 4.23 5.33 -2.03
N GLN A 17 4.35 6.55 -2.53
CA GLN A 17 3.79 6.94 -3.82
C GLN A 17 4.41 6.12 -4.97
N TYR A 18 5.74 5.97 -4.96
CA TYR A 18 6.44 5.17 -5.95
C TYR A 18 5.97 3.71 -5.93
N LEU A 19 5.91 3.08 -4.76
CA LEU A 19 5.48 1.70 -4.60
C LEU A 19 4.04 1.50 -5.03
N ARG A 20 3.12 2.39 -4.63
CA ARG A 20 1.72 2.37 -5.06
C ARG A 20 1.60 2.41 -6.58
N ASN A 21 2.36 3.28 -7.24
CA ASN A 21 2.35 3.38 -8.70
C ASN A 21 2.91 2.12 -9.37
N ARG A 22 3.98 1.52 -8.83
CA ARG A 22 4.55 0.26 -9.34
C ARG A 22 3.58 -0.90 -9.17
N LEU A 23 2.92 -1.01 -8.02
CA LEU A 23 1.94 -2.05 -7.74
C LEU A 23 0.70 -1.91 -8.63
N ALA A 24 0.20 -0.69 -8.85
CA ALA A 24 -0.92 -0.47 -9.77
C ALA A 24 -0.61 -0.91 -11.21
N CYS A 25 0.65 -0.79 -11.64
CA CYS A 25 1.08 -1.20 -12.97
C CYS A 25 1.34 -2.71 -13.09
N LEU A 26 2.01 -3.30 -12.09
CA LEU A 26 2.49 -4.69 -12.13
C LEU A 26 1.52 -5.69 -11.50
N TRP A 27 0.62 -5.22 -10.63
CA TRP A 27 -0.34 -6.04 -9.90
C TRP A 27 -1.74 -5.38 -9.89
N PRO A 28 -2.42 -5.29 -11.05
CA PRO A 28 -3.66 -4.50 -11.18
C PRO A 28 -4.84 -5.02 -10.34
N GLU A 29 -4.86 -6.31 -10.00
CA GLU A 29 -5.87 -6.90 -9.13
C GLU A 29 -5.63 -6.63 -7.63
N LEU A 30 -4.49 -6.07 -7.25
CA LEU A 30 -4.20 -5.70 -5.86
C LEU A 30 -5.00 -4.47 -5.44
N ILE A 31 -5.76 -4.61 -4.36
CA ILE A 31 -6.49 -3.50 -3.74
C ILE A 31 -5.68 -2.97 -2.56
N ILE A 32 -5.09 -1.79 -2.72
CA ILE A 32 -4.44 -1.08 -1.62
C ILE A 32 -5.52 -0.40 -0.78
N ARG A 33 -5.68 -0.84 0.47
CA ARG A 33 -6.73 -0.36 1.38
C ARG A 33 -6.32 0.90 2.15
N ALA A 34 -5.03 1.08 2.37
CA ALA A 34 -4.49 2.20 3.12
C ALA A 34 -2.99 2.40 2.86
N GLU A 35 -2.53 3.61 3.18
CA GLU A 35 -1.12 3.95 3.32
C GLU A 35 -0.86 4.38 4.78
N ALA A 36 0.31 4.05 5.31
CA ALA A 36 0.70 4.32 6.69
C ALA A 36 2.15 4.82 6.77
N GLU A 37 2.38 5.83 7.60
CA GLU A 37 3.69 6.47 7.81
C GLU A 37 4.50 5.83 8.96
N ASN A 38 3.88 4.96 9.73
CA ASN A 38 4.49 4.31 10.89
C ASN A 38 3.69 3.06 11.29
N GLY A 39 4.24 2.30 12.24
CA GLY A 39 3.65 1.05 12.72
C GLY A 39 2.27 1.22 13.38
N GLU A 40 2.04 2.31 14.11
CA GLU A 40 0.75 2.54 14.79
C GLU A 40 -0.37 2.80 13.77
N GLN A 41 -0.10 3.59 12.73
CA GLN A 41 -1.01 3.78 11.61
C GLN A 41 -1.24 2.48 10.84
N ALA A 42 -0.18 1.71 10.56
CA ALA A 42 -0.28 0.45 9.84
C ALA A 42 -1.11 -0.59 10.59
N LEU A 43 -1.01 -0.63 11.92
CA LEU A 43 -1.79 -1.54 12.76
C LEU A 43 -3.30 -1.20 12.76
N ARG A 44 -3.67 0.06 12.53
CA ARG A 44 -5.06 0.54 12.52
C ARG A 44 -5.72 0.52 11.14
N ALA A 45 -4.94 0.23 10.09
CA ALA A 45 -5.34 0.28 8.69
C ALA A 45 -5.99 -1.03 8.21
#